data_AF-X1LUB6-F1
#
_entry.id   AF-X1LUB6-F1
#
_cell.length_a   1.000
_cell.length_b   1.000
_cell.length_c   1.000
_cell.angle_alpha   90.00
_cell.angle_beta   90.00
_cell.angle_gamma   90.00
#
_symmetry.space_group_name_H-M   'P 1'
#
loop_
_entity.id
_entity.type
_entity.pdbx_description
1 polymer ?
#
loop_
_entity_poly.entity_id
_entity_poly.type
_entity_poly.pdbx_seq_one_letter_code
_entity_poly.pdbx_strand_id
1 'polypeptide(L)'
;MPEEKLKIIKDAPTRYHFKTKDDQWVAIEHKDRQLVLGLYKWGEEASLELSLDMVLSDKHQFLENKVELETPASKLRAYPIDARSTGELYGDSDDFTQCEDGGLRFELILKVKPPTNSFIVPIKSKNLRFSYQPFITEQDMADGTSRPLNVEGSYAVYHATKKNNQYMTGKAFHIYRPIAEDALGNKAWCSLLIDGYIDPKNLTIAAPQQFLDKAV
;
A
#
# COMPACT_ATOMS: atom_id res chain seq x y z
N MET A 1 -26.14 8.51 9.27
CA MET A 1 -26.15 8.21 7.82
C MET A 1 -25.03 7.21 7.57
N PRO A 2 -25.24 6.12 6.81
CA PRO A 2 -24.15 5.20 6.49
C PRO A 2 -23.06 5.99 5.74
N GLU A 3 -21.82 5.80 6.16
CA GLU A 3 -20.67 6.48 5.54
C GLU A 3 -20.55 6.05 4.08
N GLU A 4 -20.43 7.00 3.15
CA GLU A 4 -20.34 6.66 1.73
C GLU A 4 -18.97 6.03 1.44
N LYS A 5 -18.99 4.81 0.90
CA LYS A 5 -17.78 4.10 0.47
C LYS A 5 -17.10 4.84 -0.68
N LEU A 6 -15.76 4.85 -0.66
CA LEU A 6 -14.95 5.37 -1.76
C LEU A 6 -15.22 4.61 -3.07
N LYS A 7 -15.37 5.36 -4.17
CA LYS A 7 -15.73 4.83 -5.49
C LYS A 7 -14.75 5.28 -6.56
N ILE A 8 -14.31 4.32 -7.37
CA ILE A 8 -13.53 4.53 -8.57
C ILE A 8 -14.45 5.07 -9.68
N ILE A 9 -13.97 6.12 -10.33
CA ILE A 9 -14.53 6.77 -11.50
C ILE A 9 -13.63 6.42 -12.68
N LYS A 10 -14.24 6.09 -13.82
CA LYS A 10 -13.54 5.80 -15.07
C LYS A 10 -13.43 7.08 -15.91
N ASP A 11 -12.21 7.59 -16.08
CA ASP A 11 -11.94 8.79 -16.87
C ASP A 11 -11.75 8.48 -18.36
N ALA A 12 -11.12 7.34 -18.64
CA ALA A 12 -10.81 6.88 -19.99
C ALA A 12 -10.79 5.34 -20.02
N PRO A 13 -10.66 4.69 -21.20
CA PRO A 13 -10.60 3.23 -21.29
C PRO A 13 -9.59 2.59 -20.34
N THR A 14 -8.43 3.23 -20.13
CA THR A 14 -7.31 2.74 -19.31
C THR A 14 -6.98 3.63 -18.11
N ARG A 15 -7.79 4.66 -17.82
CA ARG A 15 -7.52 5.61 -16.73
C ARG A 15 -8.72 5.72 -15.81
N TYR A 16 -8.43 5.67 -14.51
CA TYR A 16 -9.40 5.68 -13.44
C TYR A 16 -8.86 6.55 -12.31
N HIS A 17 -9.77 7.07 -11.49
CA HIS A 17 -9.41 7.74 -10.26
C HIS A 17 -10.44 7.51 -9.17
N PHE A 18 -10.09 7.85 -7.94
CA PHE A 18 -11.05 8.20 -6.91
C PHE A 18 -10.49 9.34 -6.07
N LYS A 19 -11.35 9.94 -5.24
CA LYS A 19 -10.93 10.89 -4.23
C LYS A 19 -11.06 10.30 -2.85
N THR A 20 -10.09 10.54 -1.99
CA THR A 20 -10.16 10.25 -0.55
C THR A 20 -11.20 11.17 0.11
N LYS A 21 -11.59 10.88 1.35
CA LYS A 21 -12.59 11.65 2.11
C LYS A 21 -12.11 13.08 2.41
N ASP A 22 -10.80 13.30 2.45
CA ASP A 22 -10.17 14.61 2.54
C ASP A 22 -9.86 15.24 1.17
N ASP A 23 -10.56 14.82 0.11
CA ASP A 23 -10.53 15.35 -1.25
C ASP A 23 -9.16 15.24 -1.96
N GLN A 24 -8.35 14.24 -1.63
CA GLN A 24 -7.07 13.99 -2.30
C GLN A 24 -7.24 13.02 -3.46
N TRP A 25 -6.45 13.24 -4.52
CA TRP A 25 -6.55 12.49 -5.76
C TRP A 25 -5.74 11.18 -5.69
N VAL A 26 -6.37 10.09 -6.14
CA VAL A 26 -5.69 8.81 -6.37
C VAL A 26 -6.01 8.32 -7.78
N ALA A 27 -4.98 8.13 -8.59
CA ALA A 27 -5.06 7.64 -9.96
C ALA A 27 -4.70 6.15 -10.03
N ILE A 28 -5.41 5.42 -10.90
CA ILE A 28 -5.11 4.04 -11.28
C ILE A 28 -5.11 4.00 -12.81
N GLU A 29 -3.96 3.71 -13.41
CA GLU A 29 -3.80 3.68 -14.85
C GLU A 29 -3.30 2.30 -15.32
N HIS A 30 -3.89 1.78 -16.39
CA HIS A 30 -3.31 0.67 -17.14
C HIS A 30 -2.44 1.25 -18.26
N LYS A 31 -1.13 1.11 -18.12
CA LYS A 31 -0.14 1.73 -19.00
C LYS A 31 1.03 0.78 -19.20
N ASP A 32 1.52 0.66 -20.42
CA ASP A 32 2.67 -0.18 -20.75
C ASP A 32 2.55 -1.63 -20.21
N ARG A 33 1.34 -2.19 -20.29
CA ARG A 33 0.95 -3.53 -19.82
C ARG A 33 0.92 -3.73 -18.29
N GLN A 34 1.15 -2.69 -17.50
CA GLN A 34 1.17 -2.74 -16.02
C GLN A 34 0.13 -1.79 -15.42
N LEU A 35 -0.10 -1.90 -14.11
CA LEU A 35 -0.85 -0.88 -13.36
C LEU A 35 0.10 0.17 -12.80
N VAL A 36 -0.21 1.44 -13.02
CA VAL A 36 0.47 2.58 -12.39
C VAL A 36 -0.48 3.22 -11.40
N LEU A 37 -0.04 3.35 -10.15
CA LEU A 37 -0.80 3.92 -9.05
C LEU A 37 -0.21 5.28 -8.69
N GLY A 38 -1.00 6.35 -8.82
CA GLY A 38 -0.57 7.71 -8.45
C GLY A 38 -1.33 8.20 -7.23
N LEU A 39 -0.63 8.56 -6.15
CA LEU A 39 -1.20 9.16 -4.96
C LEU A 39 -0.72 10.61 -4.88
N TYR A 40 -1.64 11.55 -4.73
CA TYR A 40 -1.34 12.98 -4.73
C TYR A 40 -1.85 13.59 -3.43
N LYS A 41 -1.07 14.49 -2.84
CA LYS A 41 -1.40 15.17 -1.59
C LYS A 41 -1.18 16.67 -1.74
N TRP A 42 -2.09 17.46 -1.17
CA TRP A 42 -2.09 18.93 -1.22
C TRP A 42 -2.07 19.50 -2.64
N GLY A 43 -3.02 19.05 -3.48
CA GLY A 43 -3.15 19.57 -4.85
C GLY A 43 -1.93 19.28 -5.73
N GLU A 44 -1.40 18.06 -5.65
CA GLU A 44 -0.22 17.58 -6.40
C GLU A 44 1.13 18.19 -5.97
N GLU A 45 1.16 18.95 -4.87
CA GLU A 45 2.42 19.42 -4.31
C GLU A 45 3.34 18.25 -3.95
N ALA A 46 2.79 17.23 -3.30
CA ALA A 46 3.49 15.99 -3.00
C ALA A 46 2.82 14.81 -3.70
N SER A 47 3.62 13.87 -4.21
CA SER A 47 3.08 12.69 -4.88
C SER A 47 3.97 11.46 -4.75
N LEU A 48 3.33 10.30 -4.81
CA LEU A 48 3.94 8.98 -4.87
C LEU A 48 3.32 8.20 -6.02
N GLU A 49 4.13 7.78 -6.97
CA GLU A 49 3.77 6.88 -8.06
C GLU A 49 4.39 5.50 -7.81
N LEU A 50 3.60 4.44 -8.01
CA LEU A 50 4.05 3.05 -7.98
C LEU A 50 3.77 2.40 -9.34
N SER A 51 4.77 1.76 -9.94
CA SER A 51 4.61 0.97 -11.16
C SER A 51 4.57 -0.51 -10.80
N LEU A 52 3.41 -1.14 -10.94
CA LEU A 52 3.19 -2.54 -10.56
C LEU A 52 3.41 -3.47 -11.75
N ASP A 53 4.68 -3.77 -12.05
CA ASP A 53 5.12 -4.61 -13.17
C ASP A 53 5.10 -6.13 -12.88
N MET A 54 4.72 -6.53 -11.67
CA MET A 54 4.64 -7.94 -11.23
C MET A 54 3.63 -8.77 -12.05
N VAL A 55 2.70 -8.12 -12.75
CA VAL A 55 1.74 -8.75 -13.67
C VAL A 55 1.66 -7.89 -14.93
N LEU A 56 2.10 -8.44 -16.07
CA LEU A 56 2.09 -7.75 -17.35
C LEU A 56 1.01 -8.31 -18.27
N SER A 57 0.05 -7.48 -18.65
CA SER A 57 -1.06 -7.84 -19.53
C SER A 57 -1.51 -6.64 -20.38
N ASP A 58 -1.81 -6.87 -21.66
CA ASP A 58 -2.44 -5.88 -22.55
C ASP A 58 -3.94 -5.69 -22.26
N LYS A 59 -4.51 -6.55 -21.41
CA LYS A 59 -5.91 -6.50 -21.01
C LYS A 59 -6.01 -6.22 -19.52
N HIS A 60 -6.88 -5.29 -19.17
CA HIS A 60 -7.35 -5.04 -17.82
C HIS A 60 -8.88 -5.11 -17.77
N GLN A 61 -9.42 -5.23 -16.57
CA GLN A 61 -10.84 -5.12 -16.31
C GLN A 61 -11.13 -4.16 -15.18
N PHE A 62 -12.29 -3.52 -15.24
CA PHE A 62 -12.84 -2.74 -14.14
C PHE A 62 -14.16 -3.38 -13.72
N LEU A 63 -14.19 -3.98 -12.54
CA LEU A 63 -15.32 -4.73 -12.00
C LEU A 63 -15.41 -4.49 -10.50
N GLU A 64 -16.61 -4.28 -9.96
CA GLU A 64 -16.85 -4.17 -8.52
C GLU A 64 -15.90 -3.21 -7.79
N ASN A 65 -15.71 -2.01 -8.36
CA ASN A 65 -14.83 -0.98 -7.77
C ASN A 65 -13.35 -1.39 -7.69
N LYS A 66 -12.89 -2.29 -8.58
CA LYS A 66 -11.51 -2.77 -8.66
C LYS A 66 -11.01 -2.70 -10.09
N VAL A 67 -9.76 -2.30 -10.28
CA VAL A 67 -9.05 -2.42 -11.56
C VAL A 67 -8.12 -3.62 -11.47
N GLU A 68 -8.21 -4.55 -12.42
CA GLU A 68 -7.49 -5.82 -12.35
C GLU A 68 -6.73 -6.15 -13.64
N LEU A 69 -5.53 -6.72 -13.48
CA LEU A 69 -4.77 -7.41 -14.51
C LEU A 69 -4.71 -8.89 -14.17
N GLU A 70 -4.82 -9.76 -15.16
CA GLU A 70 -4.81 -11.20 -14.93
C GLU A 70 -4.08 -11.94 -16.05
N THR A 71 -3.26 -12.90 -15.65
CA THR A 71 -2.58 -13.87 -16.51
C THR A 71 -2.89 -15.28 -15.99
N PRO A 72 -2.49 -16.35 -16.73
CA PRO A 72 -2.61 -17.71 -16.21
C PRO A 72 -1.81 -17.95 -14.91
N ALA A 73 -0.73 -17.20 -14.67
CA ALA A 73 0.17 -17.41 -13.53
C ALA A 73 -0.15 -16.50 -12.33
N SER A 74 -0.79 -15.36 -12.55
CA SER A 74 -0.97 -14.34 -11.51
C SER A 74 -2.13 -13.39 -11.81
N LYS A 75 -2.59 -12.69 -10.78
CA LYS A 75 -3.59 -11.63 -10.86
C LYS A 75 -3.16 -10.47 -9.97
N LEU A 76 -3.31 -9.26 -10.47
CA LEU A 76 -3.09 -8.02 -9.72
C LEU A 76 -4.41 -7.25 -9.68
N ARG A 77 -4.80 -6.75 -8.50
CA ARG A 77 -5.96 -5.87 -8.37
C ARG A 77 -5.65 -4.66 -7.52
N ALA A 78 -6.19 -3.50 -7.87
CA ALA A 78 -6.06 -2.25 -7.13
C ALA A 78 -7.44 -1.60 -6.88
N TYR A 79 -7.67 -1.11 -5.67
CA TYR A 79 -8.97 -0.56 -5.25
C TYR A 79 -8.86 0.32 -4.00
N PRO A 80 -9.83 1.26 -3.81
CA PRO A 80 -9.89 2.06 -2.61
C PRO A 80 -10.28 1.24 -1.39
N ILE A 81 -9.77 1.62 -0.23
CA ILE A 81 -10.17 1.10 1.07
C ILE A 81 -10.64 2.25 1.95
N ASP A 82 -11.73 2.04 2.68
CA ASP A 82 -12.21 2.95 3.72
C ASP A 82 -11.39 2.79 5.01
N ALA A 83 -11.78 3.55 6.04
CA ALA A 83 -11.26 3.40 7.38
C ALA A 83 -11.42 1.95 7.88
N ARG A 84 -10.45 1.48 8.64
CA ARG A 84 -10.39 0.08 9.09
C ARG A 84 -9.86 -0.06 10.52
N SER A 85 -10.40 -1.03 11.24
CA SER A 85 -9.91 -1.50 12.53
C SER A 85 -8.69 -2.42 12.33
N THR A 86 -7.66 -2.25 13.16
CA THR A 86 -6.51 -3.17 13.17
C THR A 86 -6.76 -4.41 14.02
N GLY A 87 -7.56 -4.30 15.08
CA GLY A 87 -7.98 -5.45 15.89
C GLY A 87 -8.72 -6.49 15.05
N GLU A 88 -9.68 -6.06 14.22
CA GLU A 88 -10.45 -6.96 13.34
C GLU A 88 -9.61 -7.61 12.25
N LEU A 89 -8.63 -6.89 11.68
CA LEU A 89 -7.89 -7.34 10.51
C LEU A 89 -6.61 -8.11 10.85
N TYR A 90 -5.93 -7.70 11.92
CA TYR A 90 -4.59 -8.16 12.26
C TYR A 90 -4.52 -8.84 13.63
N GLY A 91 -5.60 -8.79 14.42
CA GLY A 91 -5.61 -9.35 15.77
C GLY A 91 -4.74 -8.55 16.75
N ASP A 92 -4.58 -7.26 16.50
CA ASP A 92 -3.86 -6.37 17.42
C ASP A 92 -4.56 -6.35 18.80
N SER A 93 -3.78 -6.25 19.87
CA SER A 93 -4.30 -6.19 21.24
C SER A 93 -5.07 -4.91 21.51
N ASP A 94 -4.57 -3.80 20.97
CA ASP A 94 -5.22 -2.50 20.97
C ASP A 94 -5.81 -2.27 19.58
N ASP A 95 -7.08 -1.87 19.52
CA ASP A 95 -7.73 -1.59 18.26
C ASP A 95 -7.49 -0.15 17.80
N PHE A 96 -6.78 0.00 16.68
CA PHE A 96 -6.50 1.30 16.08
C PHE A 96 -7.31 1.49 14.80
N THR A 97 -7.88 2.68 14.63
CA THR A 97 -8.43 3.08 13.33
C THR A 97 -7.31 3.51 12.39
N GLN A 98 -7.31 2.99 11.17
CA GLN A 98 -6.37 3.33 10.10
C GLN A 98 -7.11 3.77 8.84
N CYS A 99 -6.42 4.53 7.99
CA CYS A 99 -6.97 5.03 6.72
C CYS A 99 -8.28 5.81 6.93
N GLU A 100 -8.35 6.69 7.94
CA GLU A 100 -9.56 7.46 8.27
C GLU A 100 -10.12 8.21 7.06
N ASP A 101 -9.22 8.85 6.29
CA ASP A 101 -9.54 9.56 5.06
C ASP A 101 -9.69 8.62 3.83
N GLY A 102 -9.47 7.34 4.01
CA GLY A 102 -9.36 6.36 2.95
C GLY A 102 -7.92 6.02 2.57
N GLY A 103 -7.79 5.03 1.71
CA GLY A 103 -6.50 4.60 1.19
C GLY A 103 -6.64 3.82 -0.10
N LEU A 104 -5.50 3.41 -0.65
CA LEU A 104 -5.39 2.55 -1.80
C LEU A 104 -4.81 1.20 -1.36
N ARG A 105 -5.41 0.11 -1.82
CA ARG A 105 -4.87 -1.24 -1.65
C ARG A 105 -4.60 -1.84 -3.03
N PHE A 106 -3.49 -2.56 -3.13
CA PHE A 106 -3.30 -3.53 -4.20
C PHE A 106 -3.05 -4.92 -3.61
N GLU A 107 -3.41 -5.95 -4.36
CA GLU A 107 -3.18 -7.35 -4.01
C GLU A 107 -2.60 -8.07 -5.22
N LEU A 108 -1.49 -8.78 -4.99
CA LEU A 108 -0.89 -9.70 -5.94
C LEU A 108 -1.28 -11.13 -5.54
N ILE A 109 -2.08 -11.77 -6.39
CA ILE A 109 -2.46 -13.18 -6.24
C ILE A 109 -1.58 -14.01 -7.18
N LEU A 110 -0.86 -14.97 -6.62
CA LEU A 110 0.00 -15.89 -7.35
C LEU A 110 -0.73 -17.23 -7.49
N LYS A 111 -0.97 -17.67 -8.73
CA LYS A 111 -1.63 -18.95 -9.04
C LYS A 111 -0.64 -20.11 -9.07
N VAL A 112 0.65 -19.79 -9.09
CA VAL A 112 1.78 -20.71 -9.05
C VAL A 112 2.82 -20.14 -8.10
N LYS A 113 3.62 -21.01 -7.47
CA LYS A 113 4.72 -20.58 -6.60
C LYS A 113 5.69 -19.68 -7.39
N PRO A 114 6.03 -18.47 -6.90
CA PRO A 114 6.95 -17.59 -7.59
C PRO A 114 8.39 -18.13 -7.51
N PRO A 115 9.24 -17.82 -8.50
CA PRO A 115 10.65 -18.23 -8.48
C PRO A 115 11.50 -17.44 -7.47
N THR A 116 10.99 -16.32 -6.99
CA THR A 116 11.62 -15.43 -5.99
C THR A 116 10.63 -15.12 -4.89
N ASN A 117 11.14 -14.90 -3.69
CA ASN A 117 10.34 -14.44 -2.55
C ASN A 117 10.26 -12.91 -2.45
N SER A 118 10.89 -12.19 -3.37
CA SER A 118 11.02 -10.74 -3.38
C SER A 118 10.44 -10.13 -4.66
N PHE A 119 9.69 -9.05 -4.50
CA PHE A 119 9.04 -8.27 -5.54
C PHE A 119 9.51 -6.82 -5.45
N ILE A 120 10.04 -6.30 -6.55
CA ILE A 120 10.51 -4.92 -6.64
C ILE A 120 9.44 -4.12 -7.36
N VAL A 121 9.01 -3.02 -6.75
CA VAL A 121 8.05 -2.08 -7.29
C VAL A 121 8.79 -0.77 -7.54
N PRO A 122 9.01 -0.38 -8.81
CA PRO A 122 9.54 0.93 -9.12
C PRO A 122 8.62 2.04 -8.59
N ILE A 123 9.20 3.01 -7.90
CA ILE A 123 8.48 4.17 -7.36
C ILE A 123 9.09 5.49 -7.83
N LYS A 124 8.25 6.51 -7.91
CA LYS A 124 8.68 7.90 -8.06
C LYS A 124 8.01 8.74 -7.00
N SER A 125 8.76 9.61 -6.36
CA SER A 125 8.21 10.54 -5.36
C SER A 125 8.53 11.98 -5.72
N LYS A 126 7.65 12.88 -5.32
CA LYS A 126 7.87 14.33 -5.36
C LYS A 126 7.60 14.92 -3.98
N ASN A 127 8.55 15.68 -3.45
CA ASN A 127 8.44 16.39 -2.17
C ASN A 127 8.12 15.49 -0.96
N LEU A 128 8.58 14.23 -0.97
CA LEU A 128 8.35 13.28 0.11
C LEU A 128 9.64 12.84 0.79
N ARG A 129 9.54 12.55 2.09
CA ARG A 129 10.53 11.85 2.89
C ARG A 129 9.91 10.59 3.50
N PHE A 130 10.60 9.48 3.36
CA PHE A 130 10.19 8.16 3.85
C PHE A 130 10.87 7.89 5.18
N SER A 131 10.10 7.55 6.21
CA SER A 131 10.59 7.30 7.56
C SER A 131 10.21 5.90 7.99
N TYR A 132 11.19 5.00 8.00
CA TYR A 132 11.04 3.63 8.47
C TYR A 132 10.53 3.60 9.92
N GLN A 133 9.58 2.72 10.19
CA GLN A 133 9.02 2.50 11.51
C GLN A 133 9.64 1.22 12.09
N PRO A 134 10.61 1.30 13.02
CA PRO A 134 11.29 0.11 13.56
C PRO A 134 10.32 -0.77 14.35
N PHE A 135 10.69 -2.02 14.60
CA PHE A 135 9.93 -2.90 15.50
C PHE A 135 9.96 -2.36 16.93
N ILE A 136 8.90 -2.61 17.70
CA ILE A 136 8.88 -2.27 19.13
C ILE A 136 9.88 -3.17 19.85
N THR A 137 10.72 -2.59 20.70
CA THR A 137 11.60 -3.33 21.60
C THR A 137 10.90 -3.65 22.92
N GLU A 138 11.43 -4.62 23.68
CA GLU A 138 10.92 -4.91 25.02
C GLU A 138 10.95 -3.69 25.95
N GLN A 139 11.98 -2.85 25.82
CA GLN A 139 12.08 -1.60 26.56
C GLN A 139 10.99 -0.60 26.17
N ASP A 140 10.70 -0.43 24.88
CA ASP A 140 9.63 0.45 24.41
C ASP A 140 8.27 0.03 25.01
N MET A 141 7.99 -1.28 25.09
CA MET A 141 6.77 -1.81 25.74
C MET A 141 6.76 -1.53 27.24
N ALA A 142 7.90 -1.71 27.91
CA ALA A 142 8.03 -1.40 29.34
C ALA A 142 7.80 0.10 29.64
N ASP A 143 8.16 0.96 28.69
CA ASP A 143 7.92 2.41 28.74
C ASP A 143 6.50 2.81 28.28
N GLY A 144 5.63 1.83 27.99
CA GLY A 144 4.22 2.04 27.66
C GLY A 144 3.95 2.36 26.18
N THR A 145 4.91 2.12 25.29
CA THR A 145 4.72 2.30 23.84
C THR A 145 3.94 1.12 23.26
N SER A 146 2.85 1.40 22.55
CA SER A 146 2.15 0.42 21.71
C SER A 146 1.95 0.94 20.29
N ARG A 147 1.90 0.03 19.31
CA ARG A 147 1.58 0.35 17.91
C ARG A 147 1.00 -0.86 17.18
N PRO A 148 0.22 -0.66 16.10
CA PRO A 148 -0.30 -1.75 15.28
C PRO A 148 0.81 -2.63 14.66
N LEU A 149 0.56 -3.94 14.52
CA LEU A 149 1.53 -4.87 13.94
C LEU A 149 1.92 -4.53 12.50
N ASN A 150 0.99 -3.97 11.71
CA ASN A 150 1.26 -3.56 10.33
C ASN A 150 2.01 -2.21 10.20
N VAL A 151 2.21 -1.50 11.32
CA VAL A 151 3.03 -0.28 11.41
C VAL A 151 4.48 -0.63 11.73
N GLU A 152 4.74 -1.75 12.40
CA GLU A 152 6.11 -2.22 12.59
C GLU A 152 6.71 -2.71 11.27
N GLY A 153 7.89 -2.21 10.91
CA GLY A 153 8.52 -2.49 9.62
C GLY A 153 7.88 -1.76 8.44
N SER A 154 7.05 -0.74 8.70
CA SER A 154 6.35 0.07 7.70
C SER A 154 7.08 1.39 7.39
N TYR A 155 6.49 2.24 6.56
CA TYR A 155 6.98 3.59 6.32
C TYR A 155 5.90 4.65 6.56
N ALA A 156 6.18 5.59 7.46
CA ALA A 156 5.47 6.86 7.51
C ALA A 156 6.10 7.83 6.51
N VAL A 157 5.27 8.48 5.69
CA VAL A 157 5.75 9.35 4.61
C VAL A 157 5.32 10.78 4.88
N TYR A 158 6.28 11.70 4.89
CA TYR A 158 6.09 13.10 5.24
C TYR A 158 6.44 14.03 4.08
N HIS A 159 5.98 15.27 4.10
CA HIS A 159 6.52 16.31 3.23
C HIS A 159 8.02 16.49 3.52
N ALA A 160 8.85 16.57 2.48
CA ALA A 160 10.31 16.61 2.63
C ALA A 160 10.81 17.85 3.40
N THR A 161 10.15 19.00 3.22
CA THR A 161 10.64 20.30 3.73
C THR A 161 9.66 21.09 4.62
N LYS A 162 8.39 20.72 4.69
CA LYS A 162 7.35 21.49 5.39
C LYS A 162 6.99 20.76 6.67
N LYS A 163 7.11 21.46 7.80
CA LYS A 163 6.86 20.98 9.17
C LYS A 163 6.22 22.09 10.00
N ASN A 164 5.76 21.76 11.20
CA ASN A 164 5.23 22.70 12.19
C ASN A 164 3.97 23.46 11.72
N ASN A 165 2.83 22.76 11.64
CA ASN A 165 1.50 23.32 11.39
C ASN A 165 1.25 23.97 10.02
N GLN A 166 2.21 23.97 9.08
CA GLN A 166 1.91 24.25 7.67
C GLN A 166 1.08 23.13 7.02
N TYR A 167 1.22 21.89 7.51
CA TYR A 167 0.41 20.71 7.14
C TYR A 167 0.12 19.81 8.35
N MET A 168 -0.29 20.40 9.47
CA MET A 168 -0.33 19.71 10.77
C MET A 168 1.05 19.10 11.12
N THR A 169 1.17 17.77 11.21
CA THR A 169 2.43 17.05 11.43
C THR A 169 3.29 16.89 10.16
N GLY A 170 2.74 17.23 8.98
CA GLY A 170 3.40 17.06 7.69
C GLY A 170 3.33 15.65 7.11
N LYS A 171 2.55 14.73 7.70
CA LYS A 171 2.39 13.36 7.20
C LYS A 171 1.50 13.37 5.94
N ALA A 172 2.03 12.83 4.85
CA ALA A 172 1.31 12.73 3.57
C ALA A 172 0.65 11.35 3.43
N PHE A 173 1.39 10.27 3.70
CA PHE A 173 0.93 8.90 3.52
C PHE A 173 1.44 7.98 4.63
N HIS A 174 0.90 6.78 4.68
CA HIS A 174 1.50 5.67 5.41
C HIS A 174 1.49 4.43 4.51
N ILE A 175 2.66 3.83 4.30
CA ILE A 175 2.82 2.59 3.56
C ILE A 175 2.91 1.46 4.60
N TYR A 176 1.79 0.77 4.80
CA TYR A 176 1.68 -0.31 5.77
C TYR A 176 2.43 -1.56 5.32
N ARG A 177 2.94 -2.32 6.29
CA ARG A 177 3.58 -3.61 6.05
C ARG A 177 2.57 -4.60 5.44
N PRO A 178 2.91 -5.29 4.34
CA PRO A 178 2.01 -6.25 3.71
C PRO A 178 2.07 -7.61 4.40
N ILE A 179 0.99 -8.35 4.23
CA ILE A 179 0.85 -9.76 4.64
C ILE A 179 0.83 -10.61 3.37
N ALA A 180 1.53 -11.74 3.40
CA ALA A 180 1.30 -12.85 2.50
C ALA A 180 0.31 -13.83 3.16
N GLU A 181 -0.63 -14.34 2.37
CA GLU A 181 -1.66 -15.29 2.79
C GLU A 181 -1.73 -16.43 1.77
N ASP A 182 -1.79 -17.68 2.23
CA ASP A 182 -1.93 -18.86 1.37
C ASP A 182 -3.40 -19.27 1.19
N ALA A 183 -3.67 -20.32 0.39
CA ALA A 183 -5.04 -20.75 0.11
C ALA A 183 -5.79 -21.31 1.34
N LEU A 184 -5.06 -21.67 2.42
CA LEU A 184 -5.62 -22.15 3.68
C LEU A 184 -5.79 -21.03 4.71
N GLY A 185 -5.43 -19.79 4.37
CA GLY A 185 -5.51 -18.63 5.26
C GLY A 185 -4.33 -18.50 6.23
N ASN A 186 -3.26 -19.29 6.06
CA ASN A 186 -2.03 -19.08 6.82
C ASN A 186 -1.40 -17.76 6.41
N LYS A 187 -0.99 -16.95 7.39
CA LYS A 187 -0.44 -15.61 7.16
C LYS A 187 1.00 -15.49 7.60
N ALA A 188 1.76 -14.70 6.86
CA ALA A 188 3.08 -14.25 7.27
C ALA A 188 3.31 -12.80 6.88
N TRP A 189 3.94 -12.05 7.77
CA TRP A 189 4.31 -10.66 7.47
C TRP A 189 5.49 -10.60 6.50
N CYS A 190 5.33 -9.85 5.42
CA CYS A 190 6.41 -9.56 4.48
C CYS A 190 7.32 -8.44 5.00
N SER A 191 8.58 -8.37 4.60
CA SER A 191 9.41 -7.19 4.82
C SER A 191 9.12 -6.12 3.76
N LEU A 192 9.32 -4.86 4.14
CA LEU A 192 9.34 -3.71 3.24
C LEU A 192 10.71 -3.04 3.30
N LEU A 193 11.24 -2.69 2.13
CA LEU A 193 12.44 -1.87 2.01
C LEU A 193 12.23 -0.81 0.94
N ILE A 194 12.45 0.45 1.29
CA ILE A 194 12.52 1.56 0.34
C ILE A 194 13.98 2.02 0.27
N ASP A 195 14.54 2.13 -0.94
CA ASP A 195 15.98 2.33 -1.23
C ASP A 195 16.48 3.76 -1.03
N GLY A 196 15.97 4.44 0.00
CA GLY A 196 16.35 5.80 0.33
C GLY A 196 15.29 6.49 1.16
N TYR A 197 15.69 7.60 1.80
CA TYR A 197 14.77 8.42 2.58
C TYR A 197 14.16 9.56 1.75
N ILE A 198 14.83 9.99 0.68
CA ILE A 198 14.42 11.05 -0.25
C ILE A 198 14.69 10.55 -1.67
N ASP A 199 13.75 10.80 -2.58
CA ASP A 199 13.79 10.37 -3.99
C ASP A 199 14.12 8.88 -4.24
N PRO A 200 13.55 7.95 -3.45
CA PRO A 200 13.77 6.51 -3.67
C PRO A 200 13.28 6.10 -5.06
N LYS A 201 13.86 5.00 -5.56
CA LYS A 201 13.55 4.42 -6.86
C LYS A 201 12.77 3.12 -6.74
N ASN A 202 12.93 2.41 -5.62
CA ASN A 202 12.38 1.08 -5.46
C ASN A 202 11.74 0.90 -4.08
N LEU A 203 10.58 0.26 -4.10
CA LEU A 203 9.97 -0.39 -2.95
C LEU A 203 10.08 -1.90 -3.15
N THR A 204 10.74 -2.58 -2.23
CA THR A 204 10.92 -4.03 -2.25
C THR A 204 10.03 -4.67 -1.20
N ILE A 205 9.21 -5.64 -1.60
CA ILE A 205 8.39 -6.48 -0.73
C ILE A 205 8.98 -7.89 -0.76
N ALA A 206 9.34 -8.45 0.40
CA ALA A 206 9.78 -9.84 0.46
C ALA A 206 8.97 -10.67 1.44
N ALA A 207 8.38 -11.76 0.96
CA ALA A 207 7.76 -12.78 1.81
C ALA A 207 8.85 -13.64 2.49
N PRO A 208 8.64 -14.09 3.74
CA PRO A 208 9.57 -15.03 4.36
C PRO A 208 9.70 -16.30 3.53
N GLN A 209 10.94 -16.74 3.24
CA GLN A 209 11.17 -17.92 2.39
C GLN A 209 10.48 -19.17 2.96
N GLN A 210 10.55 -19.35 4.28
CA GLN A 210 9.90 -20.46 4.97
C GLN A 210 8.36 -20.47 4.76
N PHE A 211 7.74 -19.30 4.63
CA PHE A 211 6.32 -19.21 4.32
C PHE A 211 6.04 -19.73 2.91
N LEU A 212 6.80 -19.28 1.91
CA LEU A 212 6.65 -19.76 0.52
C LEU A 212 6.97 -21.25 0.34
N ASP A 213 7.81 -21.82 1.20
CA ASP A 213 8.11 -23.25 1.18
C ASP A 213 7.00 -24.12 1.77
N LYS A 214 6.14 -23.53 2.60
CA LYS A 214 5.02 -24.22 3.26
C LYS A 214 3.65 -23.86 2.69
N ALA A 215 3.55 -22.74 1.96
CA ALA A 215 2.32 -22.26 1.38
C ALA A 215 1.68 -23.31 0.46
N VAL A 216 0.36 -23.42 0.55
CA VAL A 216 -0.48 -24.36 -0.19
C VAL A 216 -1.24 -23.64 -1.29
#